data_AF-A0A9N9XKF8-F1
#
_entry.id   AF-A0A9N9XKF8-F1
#
_cell.length_a   1.000
_cell.length_b   1.000
_cell.length_c   1.000
_cell.angle_alpha   90.00
_cell.angle_beta   90.00
_cell.angle_gamma   90.00
#
_symmetry.space_group_name_H-M   'P 1'
#
loop_
_entity.id
_entity.type
_entity.pdbx_description
1 polymer ?
#
loop_
_entity_poly.entity_id
_entity_poly.type
_entity_poly.pdbx_seq_one_letter_code
_entity_poly.pdbx_strand_id
1 'polypeptide(L)'
;MEAQYSDLLLHNKVLNLKLQGKGNPAYVLVEELQYRDKTSATVDTNYFSTVTKKIKDEFAGRFEQFKTNKTTLAFIVNPLNTNSNEIHVEPFGIHTGSLEMQLIDLESKALWSGKFTELKSKLEELEFQECMYVTQKKWTALKSTYGIVFQIATEK
;
A
#
# COMPACT_ATOMS: atom_id res chain seq x y z
N MET A 1 14.51 -24.04 -27.72
CA MET A 1 14.37 -22.57 -27.62
C MET A 1 12.96 -22.12 -28.02
N GLU A 2 12.42 -22.55 -29.18
CA GLU A 2 11.05 -22.18 -29.61
C GLU A 2 9.93 -22.69 -28.68
N ALA A 3 10.04 -23.90 -28.15
CA ALA A 3 9.03 -24.45 -27.23
C ALA A 3 8.86 -23.60 -25.95
N GLN A 4 9.98 -23.16 -25.35
CA GLN A 4 9.97 -22.29 -24.16
C GLN A 4 9.39 -20.90 -24.44
N TYR A 5 9.59 -20.36 -25.65
CA TYR A 5 9.01 -19.07 -26.04
C TYR A 5 7.49 -19.16 -26.22
N SER A 6 7.01 -20.28 -26.77
CA SER A 6 5.58 -20.56 -26.94
C SER A 6 4.86 -20.73 -25.60
N ASP A 7 5.46 -21.44 -24.65
CA ASP A 7 4.91 -21.62 -23.29
C ASP A 7 4.82 -20.30 -22.53
N LEU A 8 5.83 -19.45 -22.62
CA LEU A 8 5.84 -18.13 -21.99
C LEU A 8 4.76 -17.21 -22.58
N LEU A 9 4.56 -17.25 -23.90
CA LEU A 9 3.54 -16.47 -24.60
C LEU A 9 2.14 -16.93 -24.19
N LEU A 10 1.91 -18.24 -24.10
CA LEU A 10 0.65 -18.81 -23.64
C LEU A 10 0.36 -18.43 -22.18
N HIS A 11 1.37 -18.52 -21.31
CA HIS A 11 1.25 -18.14 -19.91
C HIS A 11 0.86 -16.66 -19.74
N ASN A 12 1.51 -15.76 -20.48
CA ASN A 12 1.18 -14.33 -20.46
C ASN A 12 -0.23 -14.04 -20.99
N LYS A 13 -0.66 -14.75 -22.05
CA LYS A 13 -2.02 -14.63 -22.59
C LYS A 13 -3.06 -15.07 -21.56
N VAL A 14 -2.83 -16.19 -20.89
CA VAL A 14 -3.72 -16.70 -19.83
C VAL A 14 -3.75 -15.75 -18.62
N LEU A 15 -2.61 -15.22 -18.20
CA LEU A 15 -2.54 -14.22 -17.13
C LEU A 15 -3.32 -12.95 -17.48
N ASN A 16 -3.15 -12.42 -18.69
CA ASN A 16 -3.88 -11.23 -19.15
C ASN A 16 -5.40 -11.46 -19.14
N LEU A 17 -5.87 -12.62 -19.60
CA LEU A 17 -7.29 -12.97 -19.55
C LEU A 17 -7.82 -13.01 -18.10
N LYS A 18 -7.06 -13.61 -17.17
CA LYS A 18 -7.41 -13.64 -15.75
C LYS A 18 -7.43 -12.24 -15.13
N LEU A 19 -6.48 -11.37 -15.47
CA LEU A 19 -6.42 -9.98 -15.01
C LEU A 19 -7.60 -9.14 -15.52
N GLN A 20 -8.09 -9.43 -16.72
CA GLN A 20 -9.30 -8.82 -17.28
C GLN A 20 -10.59 -9.36 -16.65
N GLY A 21 -10.51 -10.37 -15.77
CA GLY A 21 -11.68 -11.06 -15.22
C GLY A 21 -12.41 -11.96 -16.21
N LYS A 22 -11.83 -12.18 -17.42
CA LYS A 22 -12.43 -13.04 -18.45
C LYS A 22 -12.50 -14.49 -17.97
N GLY A 23 -13.70 -15.06 -18.03
CA GLY A 23 -14.02 -16.39 -17.50
C GLY A 23 -14.68 -16.39 -16.12
N ASN A 24 -14.79 -15.23 -15.44
CA ASN A 24 -15.64 -15.06 -14.26
C ASN A 24 -17.12 -15.00 -14.69
N PRO A 25 -18.04 -15.77 -14.06
CA PRO A 25 -19.46 -15.70 -14.35
C PRO A 25 -20.06 -14.27 -14.33
N ALA A 26 -19.57 -13.40 -13.44
CA ALA A 26 -19.97 -11.99 -13.39
C ALA A 26 -19.53 -11.20 -14.61
N TYR A 27 -18.31 -11.45 -15.10
CA TYR A 27 -17.80 -10.82 -16.32
C TYR A 27 -18.61 -11.24 -17.56
N VAL A 28 -18.94 -12.53 -17.65
CA VAL A 28 -19.77 -13.09 -18.74
C VAL A 28 -21.16 -12.46 -18.74
N LEU A 29 -21.79 -12.26 -17.57
CA LEU A 29 -23.07 -11.56 -17.49
C LEU A 29 -22.98 -10.10 -17.96
N VAL A 30 -21.90 -9.39 -17.62
CA VAL A 30 -21.72 -8.00 -18.03
C VAL A 30 -21.58 -7.90 -19.55
N GLU A 31 -20.78 -8.77 -20.18
CA GLU A 31 -20.65 -8.80 -21.64
C GLU A 31 -21.98 -9.15 -22.33
N GLU A 32 -22.72 -10.14 -21.82
CA GLU A 32 -24.04 -10.53 -22.36
C GLU A 32 -25.07 -9.41 -22.23
N LEU A 33 -25.12 -8.73 -21.08
CA LEU A 33 -26.01 -7.58 -20.89
C LEU A 33 -25.66 -6.44 -21.84
N GLN A 34 -24.37 -6.15 -22.02
CA GLN A 34 -23.91 -5.08 -22.90
C GLN A 34 -24.12 -5.40 -24.38
N TYR A 35 -24.03 -6.67 -24.78
CA TYR A 35 -24.34 -7.12 -26.14
C TYR A 35 -25.85 -7.00 -26.43
N ARG A 36 -26.70 -7.37 -25.47
CA ARG A 36 -28.16 -7.34 -25.65
C ARG A 36 -28.74 -5.93 -25.64
N ASP A 37 -28.19 -5.04 -24.80
CA ASP A 37 -28.51 -3.60 -24.82
C ASP A 37 -28.28 -2.99 -26.23
N LYS A 38 -27.21 -3.42 -26.91
CA LYS A 38 -26.87 -2.96 -28.27
C LYS A 38 -27.74 -3.59 -29.37
N THR A 39 -28.26 -4.80 -29.16
CA THR A 39 -28.90 -5.60 -30.23
C THR A 39 -30.41 -5.75 -30.10
N SER A 40 -31.02 -5.27 -29.00
CA SER A 40 -32.46 -5.44 -28.71
C SER A 40 -32.93 -6.91 -28.73
N ALA A 41 -32.01 -7.87 -28.61
CA ALA A 41 -32.30 -9.29 -28.64
C ALA A 41 -33.01 -9.76 -27.36
N THR A 42 -33.94 -10.71 -27.48
CA THR A 42 -34.67 -11.26 -26.34
C THR A 42 -33.74 -11.95 -25.34
N VAL A 43 -34.02 -11.78 -24.05
CA VAL A 43 -33.22 -12.33 -22.96
C VAL A 43 -33.58 -13.80 -22.73
N ASP A 44 -32.58 -14.69 -22.79
CA ASP A 44 -32.73 -16.08 -22.34
C ASP A 44 -32.74 -16.13 -20.81
N THR A 45 -33.94 -16.19 -20.25
CA THR A 45 -34.15 -16.18 -18.79
C THR A 45 -33.55 -17.41 -18.09
N ASN A 46 -33.43 -18.55 -18.78
CA ASN A 46 -32.87 -19.78 -18.20
C ASN A 46 -31.35 -19.69 -18.10
N TYR A 47 -30.71 -19.14 -19.13
CA TYR A 47 -29.27 -18.82 -19.11
C TYR A 47 -28.97 -17.83 -17.99
N PHE A 48 -29.69 -16.70 -17.92
CA PHE A 48 -29.50 -15.70 -16.88
C PHE A 48 -29.69 -16.27 -15.47
N SER A 49 -30.76 -17.03 -15.23
CA SER A 49 -31.00 -17.69 -13.95
C SER A 49 -29.82 -18.59 -13.53
N THR A 50 -29.25 -19.34 -14.48
CA THR A 50 -28.11 -20.22 -14.24
C THR A 50 -26.85 -19.43 -13.86
N VAL A 51 -26.51 -18.37 -14.61
CA VAL A 51 -25.31 -17.60 -14.33
C VAL A 51 -25.47 -16.75 -13.06
N THR A 52 -26.63 -16.14 -12.83
CA THR A 52 -26.94 -15.43 -11.58
C THR A 52 -26.84 -16.36 -10.38
N LYS A 53 -27.33 -17.60 -10.48
CA LYS A 53 -27.16 -18.60 -9.43
C LYS A 53 -25.67 -18.90 -9.17
N LYS A 54 -24.87 -19.13 -10.22
CA LYS A 54 -23.43 -19.35 -10.07
C LYS A 54 -22.72 -18.20 -9.38
N ILE A 55 -22.99 -16.96 -9.78
CA ILE A 55 -22.42 -15.76 -9.14
C ILE A 55 -22.80 -15.70 -7.67
N LYS A 56 -24.08 -15.93 -7.36
CA LYS A 56 -24.57 -15.92 -5.97
C LYS A 56 -23.84 -16.98 -5.15
N ASP A 57 -23.69 -18.18 -5.68
CA ASP A 57 -23.07 -19.30 -4.97
C ASP A 57 -21.54 -19.07 -4.82
N GLU A 58 -20.85 -18.57 -5.86
CA GLU A 58 -19.43 -18.20 -5.79
C GLU A 58 -19.17 -17.04 -4.82
N PHE A 59 -20.02 -16.00 -4.87
CA PHE A 59 -19.95 -14.88 -3.94
C PHE A 59 -20.18 -15.34 -2.50
N ALA A 60 -21.18 -16.17 -2.25
CA ALA A 60 -21.45 -16.71 -0.93
C ALA A 60 -20.25 -17.51 -0.41
N GLY A 61 -19.65 -18.37 -1.24
CA GLY A 61 -18.45 -19.11 -0.87
C GLY A 61 -17.26 -18.20 -0.52
N ARG A 62 -17.02 -17.14 -1.30
CA ARG A 62 -15.98 -16.14 -1.00
C ARG A 62 -16.29 -15.31 0.23
N PHE A 63 -17.56 -14.99 0.47
CA PHE A 63 -18.01 -14.24 1.63
C PHE A 63 -17.84 -15.05 2.93
N GLU A 64 -18.09 -16.35 2.90
CA GLU A 64 -17.78 -17.24 4.03
C GLU A 64 -16.28 -17.28 4.32
N GLN A 65 -15.42 -17.42 3.29
CA GLN A 65 -13.96 -17.34 3.45
C GLN A 65 -13.52 -15.99 4.06
N PHE A 66 -14.17 -14.89 3.68
CA PHE A 66 -13.88 -13.58 4.23
C PHE A 66 -14.17 -13.51 5.73
N LYS A 67 -15.27 -14.12 6.19
CA LYS A 67 -15.62 -14.18 7.62
C LYS A 67 -14.62 -14.98 8.44
N THR A 68 -14.01 -16.02 7.86
CA THR A 68 -12.99 -16.83 8.56
C THR A 68 -11.63 -16.13 8.63
N ASN A 69 -11.34 -15.20 7.71
CA ASN A 69 -10.09 -14.41 7.69
C ASN A 69 -10.11 -13.19 8.61
N LYS A 70 -10.83 -13.28 9.74
CA LYS A 70 -11.02 -12.18 10.69
C LYS A 70 -9.70 -11.56 11.14
N THR A 71 -8.69 -12.38 11.44
CA THR A 71 -7.38 -11.91 11.91
C THR A 71 -6.63 -11.15 10.81
N THR A 72 -6.66 -11.65 9.57
CA THR A 72 -6.09 -10.93 8.40
C THR A 72 -6.76 -9.56 8.19
N LEU A 73 -8.07 -9.44 8.42
CA LEU A 73 -8.76 -8.16 8.31
C LEU A 73 -8.45 -7.23 9.49
N ALA A 74 -8.34 -7.79 10.70
CA ALA A 74 -7.92 -7.04 11.88
C ALA A 74 -6.51 -6.47 11.71
N PHE A 75 -5.60 -7.20 11.05
CA PHE A 75 -4.25 -6.75 10.74
C PHE A 75 -4.24 -5.47 9.90
N ILE A 76 -5.13 -5.34 8.91
CA ILE A 76 -5.21 -4.13 8.06
C ILE A 76 -5.55 -2.89 8.89
N VAL A 77 -6.43 -3.04 9.88
CA VAL A 77 -6.89 -1.92 10.73
C VAL A 77 -5.94 -1.67 11.90
N ASN A 78 -5.33 -2.73 12.45
CA ASN A 78 -4.50 -2.66 13.64
C ASN A 78 -3.29 -3.62 13.54
N PRO A 79 -2.30 -3.28 12.70
CA PRO A 79 -1.24 -4.21 12.31
C PRO A 79 -0.29 -4.56 13.45
N LEU A 80 -0.08 -3.66 14.41
CA LEU A 80 0.85 -3.86 15.53
C LEU A 80 0.30 -4.72 16.67
N ASN A 81 -1.02 -4.89 16.75
CA ASN A 81 -1.67 -5.64 17.84
C ASN A 81 -2.26 -6.98 17.37
N THR A 82 -2.09 -7.32 16.10
CA THR A 82 -2.63 -8.55 15.52
C THR A 82 -1.57 -9.63 15.57
N ASN A 83 -1.95 -10.87 15.93
CA ASN A 83 -1.04 -12.01 15.92
C ASN A 83 -0.65 -12.36 14.47
N SER A 84 0.61 -12.12 14.10
CA SER A 84 1.14 -12.39 12.75
C SER A 84 1.03 -13.86 12.34
N ASN A 85 1.10 -14.79 13.30
CA ASN A 85 1.03 -16.24 13.04
C ASN A 85 -0.35 -16.70 12.57
N GLU A 86 -1.39 -15.89 12.78
CA GLU A 86 -2.78 -16.18 12.41
C GLU A 86 -3.21 -15.44 11.13
N ILE A 87 -2.29 -14.76 10.45
CA ILE A 87 -2.57 -14.05 9.20
C ILE A 87 -2.55 -15.07 8.05
N HIS A 88 -3.71 -15.29 7.44
CA HIS A 88 -3.86 -16.12 6.24
C HIS A 88 -4.04 -15.23 5.02
N VAL A 89 -3.15 -15.35 4.04
CA VAL A 89 -3.15 -14.49 2.84
C VAL A 89 -3.32 -15.25 1.53
N GLU A 90 -3.29 -16.58 1.57
CA GLU A 90 -3.56 -17.45 0.42
C GLU A 90 -4.92 -17.15 -0.22
N PRO A 91 -6.02 -16.88 0.53
CA PRO A 91 -7.32 -16.57 -0.06
C PRO A 91 -7.33 -15.31 -0.95
N PHE A 92 -6.36 -14.41 -0.75
CA PHE A 92 -6.20 -13.16 -1.50
C PHE A 92 -5.19 -13.25 -2.64
N GLY A 93 -4.60 -14.43 -2.88
CA GLY A 93 -3.60 -14.64 -3.93
C GLY A 93 -2.24 -13.98 -3.65
N ILE A 94 -1.95 -13.67 -2.38
CA ILE A 94 -0.68 -13.11 -1.95
C ILE A 94 0.26 -14.26 -1.57
N HIS A 95 1.52 -14.17 -2.00
CA HIS A 95 2.53 -15.16 -1.64
C HIS A 95 2.98 -14.97 -0.17
N THR A 96 2.79 -15.98 0.67
CA THR A 96 3.06 -15.93 2.11
C THR A 96 4.48 -15.46 2.44
N GLY A 97 5.50 -16.03 1.77
CA GLY A 97 6.90 -15.64 2.00
C GLY A 97 7.25 -14.19 1.64
N SER A 98 6.44 -13.50 0.82
CA SER A 98 6.66 -12.07 0.53
C SER A 98 6.21 -11.19 1.70
N LEU A 99 5.22 -11.65 2.47
CA LEU A 99 4.65 -10.92 3.60
C LEU A 99 5.38 -11.24 4.89
N GLU A 100 5.84 -12.48 5.08
CA GLU A 100 6.58 -12.92 6.28
C GLU A 100 7.77 -12.01 6.60
N MET A 101 8.61 -11.69 5.61
CA MET A 101 9.77 -10.80 5.83
C MET A 101 9.34 -9.39 6.28
N GLN A 102 8.25 -8.87 5.72
CA GLN A 102 7.71 -7.56 6.10
C GLN A 102 7.07 -7.58 7.49
N LEU A 103 6.47 -8.70 7.89
CA LEU A 103 5.93 -8.90 9.25
C LEU A 103 7.05 -8.95 10.29
N ILE A 104 8.17 -9.62 9.99
CA ILE A 104 9.35 -9.64 10.86
C ILE A 104 9.90 -8.23 11.08
N ASP A 105 10.02 -7.44 10.02
CA ASP A 105 10.47 -6.05 10.12
C ASP A 105 9.49 -5.18 10.93
N LEU A 106 8.19 -5.40 10.73
CA LEU A 106 7.13 -4.69 11.45
C LEU A 106 7.15 -4.99 12.95
N GLU A 107 7.35 -6.26 13.34
CA GLU A 107 7.40 -6.71 14.74
C GLU A 107 8.73 -6.41 15.43
N SER A 108 9.78 -6.10 14.68
CA SER A 108 11.12 -5.83 15.22
C SER A 108 11.16 -4.53 16.02
N LYS A 109 10.85 -4.64 17.31
CA LYS A 109 10.95 -3.54 18.29
C LYS A 109 12.34 -2.91 18.30
N ALA A 110 13.38 -3.69 18.09
CA ALA A 110 14.76 -3.22 18.04
C ALA A 110 15.04 -2.34 16.80
N LEU A 111 14.45 -2.69 15.66
CA LEU A 111 14.56 -1.89 14.43
C LEU A 111 13.83 -0.55 14.61
N TRP A 112 12.61 -0.57 15.15
CA TRP A 112 11.86 0.66 15.44
C TRP A 112 12.50 1.51 16.53
N SER A 113 13.03 0.92 17.59
CA SER A 113 13.72 1.68 18.64
C SER A 113 15.01 2.33 18.12
N GLY A 114 15.75 1.64 17.24
CA GLY A 114 16.88 2.21 16.53
C GLY A 114 16.48 3.42 15.68
N LYS A 115 15.43 3.27 14.84
CA LYS A 115 14.90 4.36 14.01
C LYS A 115 14.43 5.56 14.84
N PHE A 116 13.73 5.32 15.95
CA PHE A 116 13.30 6.39 16.85
C PHE A 116 14.48 7.08 17.55
N THR A 117 15.50 6.33 17.95
CA THR A 117 16.70 6.89 18.57
C THR A 117 17.45 7.77 17.57
N GLU A 118 17.64 7.30 16.34
CA GLU A 118 18.27 8.09 15.27
C GLU A 118 17.46 9.35 14.94
N LEU A 119 16.14 9.23 14.82
CA LEU A 119 15.25 10.36 14.58
C LEU A 119 15.36 11.39 15.70
N LYS A 120 15.36 10.93 16.97
CA LYS A 120 15.52 11.79 18.14
C LYS A 120 16.84 12.55 18.09
N SER A 121 17.97 11.88 17.83
CA SER A 121 19.27 12.56 17.74
C SER A 121 19.33 13.56 16.59
N LYS A 122 18.70 13.27 15.44
CA LYS A 122 18.59 14.25 14.33
C LYS A 122 17.80 15.49 14.72
N LEU A 123 16.73 15.32 15.51
CA LEU A 123 15.92 16.43 15.99
C LEU A 123 16.69 17.30 17.01
N GLU A 124 17.40 16.67 17.94
CA GLU A 124 18.26 17.35 18.91
C GLU A 124 19.39 18.14 18.23
N GLU A 125 20.02 17.55 17.21
CA GLU A 125 21.05 18.25 16.41
C GLU A 125 20.47 19.46 15.68
N LEU A 126 19.29 19.31 15.05
CA LEU A 126 18.62 20.41 14.36
C LEU A 126 18.31 21.58 15.31
N GLU A 127 17.78 21.29 16.50
CA GLU A 127 17.49 22.30 17.53
C GLU A 127 18.78 23.01 17.99
N PHE A 128 19.86 22.25 18.19
CA PHE A 128 21.16 22.81 18.52
C PHE A 128 21.70 23.75 17.43
N GLN A 129 21.62 23.34 16.18
CA GLN A 129 22.04 24.15 15.02
C GLN A 129 21.22 25.43 14.89
N GLU A 130 19.90 25.38 15.12
CA GLU A 130 19.04 26.57 15.09
C GLU A 130 19.42 27.57 16.20
N CYS A 131 19.65 27.08 17.42
CA CYS A 131 20.10 27.91 18.55
C CYS A 131 21.45 28.60 18.25
N MET A 132 22.40 27.85 17.69
CA MET A 132 23.69 28.35 17.25
C MET A 132 23.55 29.45 16.20
N TYR A 133 22.72 29.20 15.18
CA TYR A 133 22.45 30.16 14.11
C TYR A 133 21.85 31.47 14.63
N VAL A 134 20.84 31.38 15.50
CA VAL A 134 20.20 32.56 16.13
C VAL A 134 21.21 33.35 16.96
N THR A 135 22.02 32.67 17.76
CA THR A 135 23.04 33.30 18.61
C THR A 135 24.08 34.02 17.76
N GLN A 136 24.55 33.38 16.69
CA GLN A 136 25.52 33.98 15.78
C GLN A 136 24.95 35.20 15.05
N LYS A 137 23.70 35.13 14.56
CA LYS A 137 23.01 36.28 13.96
C LYS A 137 22.90 37.45 14.93
N LYS A 138 22.48 37.20 16.17
CA LYS A 138 22.40 38.23 17.23
C LYS A 138 23.76 38.85 17.52
N TRP A 139 24.81 38.04 17.61
CA TRP A 139 26.16 38.53 17.91
C TRP A 139 26.75 39.37 16.77
N THR A 140 26.54 38.97 15.52
CA THR A 140 26.96 39.75 14.36
C THR A 140 26.20 41.08 14.27
N ALA A 141 24.88 41.08 14.53
CA ALA A 141 24.10 42.31 14.60
C ALA A 141 24.63 43.27 15.69
N LEU A 142 24.89 42.74 16.89
CA LEU A 142 25.46 43.49 18.01
C LEU A 142 26.82 44.12 17.63
N LYS A 143 27.75 43.31 17.10
CA LYS A 143 29.06 43.80 16.65
C LYS A 143 28.95 44.89 15.60
N SER A 144 28.02 44.78 14.65
CA SER A 144 27.79 45.81 13.64
C SER A 144 27.31 47.11 14.28
N THR A 145 26.32 47.06 15.18
CA THR A 145 25.78 48.24 15.85
C THR A 145 26.84 48.97 16.68
N TYR A 146 27.60 48.26 17.52
CA TYR A 146 28.59 48.91 18.40
C TYR A 146 29.92 49.22 17.70
N GLY A 147 30.28 48.47 16.64
CA GLY A 147 31.45 48.77 15.81
C GLY A 147 31.31 50.09 15.05
N ILE A 148 30.10 50.37 14.52
CA ILE A 148 29.77 51.65 13.88
C ILE A 148 29.83 52.80 14.90
N VAL A 149 29.33 52.58 16.12
CA VAL A 149 29.38 53.59 17.20
C VAL A 149 30.82 53.95 17.59
N PHE A 150 31.73 52.97 17.61
CA PHE A 150 33.14 53.22 17.89
C PHE A 150 33.84 54.03 16.79
N GLN A 151 33.53 53.78 15.51
CA GLN A 151 34.09 54.55 14.39
C GLN A 151 33.59 56.00 14.38
N ILE A 152 32.30 56.24 14.65
CA ILE A 152 31.72 57.58 14.74
C ILE A 152 32.33 58.37 15.91
N ALA A 153 32.69 57.71 17.02
CA ALA A 153 33.31 58.34 18.18
C ALA A 153 34.79 58.71 17.96
N THR A 154 35.48 58.07 17.00
CA THR A 154 36.90 58.31 16.68
C THR A 154 37.12 59.29 15.51
N GLU A 155 36.06 59.67 14.78
CA GLU A 155 36.11 60.62 13.66
C GLU A 155 35.75 62.07 14.05
N LYS A 156 35.78 62.42 15.35
CA LYS A 156 35.66 63.80 15.86
C LYS A 156 36.97 64.27 16.49
#